data_AF-A0A971TPC4-F1
#
_entry.id   AF-A0A971TPC4-F1
#
_cell.length_a   1.000
_cell.length_b   1.000
_cell.length_c   1.000
_cell.angle_alpha   90.00
_cell.angle_beta   90.00
_cell.angle_gamma   90.00
#
_symmetry.space_group_name_H-M   'P 1'
#
loop_
_entity.id
_entity.type
_entity.pdbx_description
1 polymer ?
#
loop_
_entity_poly.entity_id
_entity_poly.type
_entity_poly.pdbx_seq_one_letter_code
_entity_poly.pdbx_strand_id
1 'polypeptide(L)'
;MKTLHALLLIPALAALFACTPFRSSAPSPEVLAKIEFDLSALDADGLIGPPDGKVSVAYEFAIPDTEACRAEVLAIDPSIQIS
;
A
#
# COMPACT_ATOMS: atom_id res chain seq x y z
N MET A 1 -17.70 -13.48 -48.39
CA MET A 1 -18.03 -12.86 -47.09
C MET A 1 -17.51 -13.74 -45.94
N LYS A 2 -16.19 -13.89 -45.77
CA LYS A 2 -15.60 -14.74 -44.71
C LYS A 2 -14.20 -14.22 -44.31
N THR A 3 -14.06 -12.93 -44.08
CA THR A 3 -12.76 -12.35 -43.64
C THR A 3 -12.92 -11.22 -42.61
N LEU A 4 -14.16 -10.75 -42.36
CA LEU A 4 -14.40 -9.57 -41.52
C LEU A 4 -14.54 -9.88 -40.00
N HIS A 5 -14.77 -11.14 -39.62
CA HIS A 5 -14.94 -11.52 -38.20
C HIS A 5 -13.61 -11.80 -37.47
N ALA A 6 -12.52 -12.07 -38.20
CA ALA A 6 -11.23 -12.41 -37.59
C ALA A 6 -10.46 -11.17 -37.06
N LEU A 7 -10.83 -9.97 -37.51
CA LEU A 7 -10.09 -8.74 -37.19
C LEU A 7 -10.55 -8.05 -35.89
N LEU A 8 -11.70 -8.44 -35.34
CA LEU A 8 -12.28 -7.87 -34.11
C LEU A 8 -11.95 -8.68 -32.83
N LEU A 9 -11.31 -9.85 -32.97
CA LEU A 9 -10.94 -10.72 -31.84
C LEU A 9 -9.57 -10.37 -31.20
N ILE A 10 -8.75 -9.56 -31.89
CA ILE A 10 -7.38 -9.25 -31.47
C ILE A 10 -7.32 -8.27 -30.27
N PRO A 11 -8.11 -7.17 -30.20
CA PRO A 11 -8.03 -6.25 -29.05
C PRO A 11 -8.69 -6.82 -27.78
N ALA A 12 -9.63 -7.77 -27.89
CA ALA A 12 -10.28 -8.41 -26.74
C ALA A 12 -9.35 -9.40 -26.00
N LEU A 13 -8.42 -10.04 -26.72
CA LEU A 13 -7.43 -10.94 -26.12
C LEU A 13 -6.30 -10.19 -25.39
N ALA A 14 -5.97 -8.98 -25.84
CA ALA A 14 -4.94 -8.13 -25.22
C ALA A 14 -5.35 -7.58 -23.83
N ALA A 15 -6.65 -7.39 -23.60
CA ALA A 15 -7.19 -6.91 -22.32
C ALA A 15 -7.05 -7.95 -21.18
N LEU A 16 -6.89 -9.24 -21.50
CA LEU A 16 -6.71 -10.31 -20.51
C LEU A 16 -5.28 -10.43 -19.97
N PHE A 17 -4.29 -9.78 -20.61
CA PHE A 17 -2.88 -9.81 -20.18
C PHE A 17 -2.43 -8.54 -19.44
N ALA A 18 -3.33 -7.57 -19.22
CA ALA A 18 -3.00 -6.31 -18.55
C ALA A 18 -2.90 -6.43 -17.01
N CYS A 19 -3.37 -7.54 -16.43
CA CYS A 19 -3.12 -7.86 -15.02
C CYS A 19 -1.76 -8.56 -14.88
N THR A 20 -0.67 -7.79 -14.95
CA THR A 20 0.60 -8.26 -14.37
C THR A 20 0.46 -8.21 -12.85
N PRO A 21 0.61 -9.33 -12.12
CA PRO A 21 0.59 -9.29 -10.67
C PRO A 21 1.77 -8.42 -10.21
N PHE A 22 1.47 -7.38 -9.42
CA PHE A 22 2.51 -6.57 -8.79
C PHE A 22 3.38 -7.50 -7.96
N ARG A 23 4.62 -7.72 -8.40
CA ARG A 23 5.59 -8.49 -7.63
C ARG A 23 6.06 -7.60 -6.49
N SER A 24 5.34 -7.67 -5.38
CA SER A 24 5.83 -7.07 -4.13
C SER A 24 7.01 -7.92 -3.65
N SER A 25 8.19 -7.31 -3.57
CA SER A 25 9.25 -7.87 -2.74
C SER A 25 8.76 -7.89 -1.29
N ALA A 26 9.10 -8.93 -0.55
CA ALA A 26 8.88 -8.92 0.90
C ALA A 26 9.65 -7.75 1.52
N PRO A 27 9.07 -7.01 2.47
CA PRO A 27 9.78 -5.95 3.18
C PRO A 27 11.01 -6.52 3.90
N SER A 28 12.08 -5.74 4.00
CA SER A 28 13.26 -6.16 4.77
C SER A 28 12.92 -6.21 6.26
N PRO A 29 13.64 -7.03 7.06
CA PRO A 29 13.45 -7.07 8.51
C PRO A 29 13.60 -5.70 9.18
N GLU A 30 14.49 -4.84 8.65
CA GLU A 30 14.71 -3.48 9.14
C GLU A 30 13.49 -2.57 8.94
N VAL A 31 12.77 -2.72 7.82
CA VAL A 31 11.54 -1.98 7.56
C VAL A 31 10.42 -2.48 8.47
N LEU A 32 10.31 -3.79 8.65
CA LEU A 32 9.32 -4.38 9.55
C LEU A 32 9.55 -4.01 11.01
N ALA A 33 10.81 -3.80 11.42
CA ALA A 33 11.15 -3.39 12.79
C ALA A 33 10.58 -2.02 13.20
N LYS A 34 10.13 -1.20 12.24
CA LYS A 34 9.44 0.07 12.52
C LYS A 34 7.98 -0.11 12.92
N ILE A 35 7.40 -1.30 12.70
CA ILE A 35 6.01 -1.59 13.01
C ILE A 35 5.98 -2.19 14.42
N GLU A 36 5.39 -1.46 15.36
CA GLU A 36 5.41 -1.82 16.79
C GLU A 36 4.26 -2.75 17.22
N PHE A 37 3.43 -3.19 16.28
CA PHE A 37 2.35 -4.15 16.54
C PHE A 37 2.53 -5.44 15.74
N ASP A 38 1.95 -6.53 16.25
CA ASP A 38 2.07 -7.85 15.65
C ASP A 38 1.24 -7.97 14.36
N LEU A 39 1.93 -7.96 13.22
CA LEU A 39 1.31 -8.17 11.91
C LEU A 39 0.70 -9.57 11.75
N SER A 40 1.18 -10.57 12.49
CA SER A 40 0.65 -11.94 12.40
C SER A 40 -0.73 -12.08 13.03
N ALA A 41 -1.17 -11.09 13.81
CA ALA A 41 -2.50 -11.02 14.39
C ALA A 41 -3.58 -10.53 13.40
N LEU A 42 -3.17 -9.95 12.27
CA LEU A 42 -4.09 -9.50 11.22
C LEU A 42 -4.61 -10.70 10.41
N ASP A 43 -5.92 -10.76 10.19
CA ASP A 43 -6.50 -11.69 9.25
C ASP A 43 -6.41 -11.20 7.79
N ALA A 44 -6.99 -11.97 6.85
CA ALA A 44 -6.97 -11.64 5.43
C ALA A 44 -7.70 -10.33 5.08
N ASP A 45 -8.57 -9.85 5.97
CA ASP A 45 -9.29 -8.58 5.83
C ASP A 45 -8.57 -7.43 6.55
N GLY A 46 -7.42 -7.69 7.18
CA GLY A 46 -6.65 -6.69 7.92
C GLY A 46 -7.26 -6.35 9.29
N LEU A 47 -8.02 -7.27 9.89
CA LEU A 47 -8.64 -7.09 11.19
C LEU A 47 -7.97 -7.91 12.28
N ILE A 48 -8.02 -7.43 13.53
CA ILE A 48 -7.52 -8.12 14.72
C ILE A 48 -8.65 -8.35 15.74
N GLY A 49 -8.48 -9.34 16.61
CA GLY A 49 -9.40 -9.61 17.74
C GLY A 49 -10.22 -10.89 17.59
N PRO A 50 -11.15 -11.15 18.53
CA PRO A 50 -11.98 -12.36 18.51
C PRO A 50 -12.98 -12.35 17.35
N PRO A 51 -13.51 -13.51 16.93
CA PRO A 51 -14.39 -13.63 15.76
C PRO A 51 -15.64 -12.73 15.78
N ASP A 52 -16.17 -12.45 16.97
CA ASP A 52 -17.36 -11.63 17.22
C ASP A 52 -17.06 -10.15 17.55
N GLY A 53 -15.78 -9.76 17.56
CA GLY A 53 -15.34 -8.44 18.00
C GLY A 53 -14.10 -7.95 17.25
N LYS A 54 -14.01 -8.23 15.96
CA LYS A 54 -12.90 -7.79 15.12
C LYS A 54 -12.87 -6.27 14.95
N VAL A 55 -11.67 -5.71 14.95
CA VAL A 55 -11.43 -4.28 14.75
C VAL A 55 -10.27 -4.04 13.78
N SER A 56 -10.30 -2.91 13.09
CA SER A 56 -9.16 -2.43 12.30
C SER A 56 -8.08 -1.84 13.21
N VAL A 57 -6.82 -2.00 12.85
CA VAL A 57 -5.71 -1.31 13.50
C VAL A 57 -5.46 0.02 12.80
N ALA A 58 -5.62 1.12 13.54
CA ALA A 58 -5.16 2.44 13.11
C ALA A 58 -3.79 2.70 13.74
N TYR A 59 -2.76 2.90 12.91
CA TYR A 59 -1.43 3.27 13.36
C TYR A 59 -0.91 4.44 12.52
N GLU A 60 -0.11 5.28 13.14
CA GLU A 60 0.52 6.43 12.48
C GLU A 60 2.02 6.44 12.80
N PHE A 61 2.83 6.84 11.82
CA PHE A 61 4.25 7.10 12.06
C PHE A 61 4.38 8.55 12.53
N ALA A 62 4.72 8.74 13.82
CA ALA A 62 5.07 10.04 14.33
C ALA A 62 6.47 10.43 13.84
N ILE A 63 6.60 11.61 13.23
CA ILE A 63 7.90 12.21 12.94
C ILE A 63 8.42 12.84 14.24
N PRO A 64 9.63 12.48 14.71
CA PRO A 64 10.19 13.09 15.91
C PRO A 64 10.31 14.61 15.78
N ASP A 65 9.96 15.33 16.85
CA ASP A 65 10.04 16.78 16.88
C ASP A 65 11.47 17.27 17.12
N THR A 66 12.29 17.24 16.06
CA THR A 66 13.68 17.72 16.06
C THR A 66 13.89 18.73 14.93
N GLU A 67 14.87 19.63 15.06
CA GLU A 67 15.16 20.63 14.02
C GLU A 67 15.44 20.00 12.65
N ALA A 68 16.16 18.89 12.61
CA ALA A 68 16.47 18.16 11.38
C ALA A 68 15.19 17.64 10.71
N CYS A 69 14.32 16.98 11.47
CA CYS A 69 13.05 16.48 10.94
C CYS A 69 12.10 17.62 10.54
N ARG A 70 12.04 18.72 11.30
CA ARG A 70 11.27 19.92 10.92
C ARG A 70 11.76 20.48 9.58
N ALA A 71 13.07 20.56 9.37
CA ALA A 71 13.65 21.05 8.12
C ALA A 71 13.29 20.16 6.93
N GLU A 72 13.33 18.83 7.10
CA GLU A 72 12.91 17.88 6.06
C GLU A 72 11.43 18.02 5.72
N VAL A 73 10.56 18.13 6.72
CA VAL A 73 9.11 18.33 6.52
C VAL A 73 8.83 19.63 5.77
N LEU A 74 9.46 20.74 6.17
CA LEU A 74 9.29 22.04 5.52
C LEU A 74 9.90 22.09 4.11
N ALA A 75 10.91 21.26 3.82
CA ALA A 75 11.44 21.13 2.47
C ALA A 75 10.45 20.44 1.52
N ILE A 76 9.60 19.55 2.05
CA ILE A 76 8.52 18.89 1.29
C ILE A 76 7.33 19.83 1.13
N ASP A 77 6.89 20.46 2.23
CA ASP A 77 5.78 21.40 2.24
C ASP A 77 6.11 22.64 3.10
N PRO A 78 6.56 23.74 2.45
CA PRO A 78 6.90 24.99 3.15
C PRO A 78 5.71 25.72 3.77
N SER A 79 4.46 25.33 3.45
CA SER A 79 3.26 25.98 3.97
C SER A 79 2.92 25.54 5.40
N ILE A 80 3.45 24.40 5.84
CA ILE A 80 3.23 23.84 7.17
C ILE A 80 3.70 24.83 8.25
N GLN A 81 2.84 25.11 9.21
CA GLN A 81 3.17 25.89 10.40
C GLN A 81 3.43 24.91 11.55
N ILE A 82 4.63 24.95 12.12
CA ILE A 82 5.00 24.10 13.26
C ILE A 82 5.02 24.96 14.52
N SER A 83 4.14 24.65 15.47
CA SER A 83 4.05 25.34 16.77
C SER A 83 5.09 24.89 17.78
#